data_AF-A0A1B9KY20-F1
#
_entry.id   AF-A0A1B9KY20-F1
#
_cell.length_a   1.000
_cell.length_b   1.000
_cell.length_c   1.000
_cell.angle_alpha   90.00
_cell.angle_beta   90.00
_cell.angle_gamma   90.00
#
_symmetry.space_group_name_H-M   'P 1'
#
loop_
_entity.id
_entity.type
_entity.pdbx_description
1 polymer ?
#
loop_
_entity_poly.entity_id
_entity_poly.type
_entity_poly.pdbx_seq_one_letter_code
_entity_poly.pdbx_strand_id
1 'polypeptide(L)'
;MRNLLFIEIILFSFYCYGQEFKIIENYEGKSVLNTINISKLEKDCEKSNDFWHFTNAEREKILERCPINRIASYFDNLYEIINNKIVIYDVNELKLTINKKLYNKTVNNKISPVKELNLSLFHKGKLKDKIILANSSYDVEGYYWLSNQYYYISPSKDVYLLLVKDIDTSVKPIFWKHYQIDKKDLQFQLKELLIDEGYKYQIIYPYKFEILEGALEKSKYDIDKLKTCYREQFSTNCSIDSYRYYHNLLSQKVISLKDKKTNFNESIDKIDKQINEICLLIPAPNYYYETEEFTYNITKCLTEQLNKKIEKLAQTLLE
;
A
#
# COMPACT_ATOMS: atom_id res chain seq x y z
N MET A 1 11.12 47.45 42.41
CA MET A 1 11.86 47.25 41.15
C MET A 1 12.72 46.00 41.30
N ARG A 2 12.73 45.13 40.26
CA ARG A 2 13.27 43.75 40.19
C ARG A 2 12.57 42.76 41.12
N ASN A 3 11.53 42.01 40.74
CA ASN A 3 11.17 41.38 39.47
C ASN A 3 12.15 40.30 38.99
N LEU A 4 11.61 39.08 38.86
CA LEU A 4 12.12 37.88 38.20
C LEU A 4 13.36 37.22 38.79
N LEU A 5 13.20 36.07 39.44
CA LEU A 5 14.19 34.97 39.45
C LEU A 5 13.65 33.75 40.23
N PHE A 6 12.49 33.18 39.86
CA PHE A 6 12.08 31.84 40.32
C PHE A 6 11.04 31.21 39.38
N ILE A 7 11.27 31.29 38.06
CA ILE A 7 10.61 30.47 37.04
C ILE A 7 11.64 30.16 35.94
N GLU A 8 12.71 29.41 36.23
CA GLU A 8 13.67 28.98 35.19
C GLU A 8 14.18 27.53 35.34
N ILE A 9 13.51 26.68 36.13
CA ILE A 9 13.89 25.26 36.23
C ILE A 9 12.67 24.34 36.04
N ILE A 10 11.82 24.63 35.03
CA ILE A 10 10.91 23.64 34.41
C ILE A 10 10.74 23.95 32.90
N LEU A 11 11.83 24.31 32.20
CA LEU A 11 11.81 24.51 30.73
C LEU A 11 12.90 23.72 29.98
N PHE A 12 13.73 22.95 30.69
CA PHE A 12 14.80 22.14 30.09
C PHE A 12 14.52 20.63 30.01
N SER A 13 13.29 20.18 30.26
CA SER A 13 12.90 18.76 30.13
C SER A 13 12.15 18.41 28.84
N PHE A 14 11.95 19.36 27.91
CA PHE A 14 11.39 19.09 26.56
C PHE A 14 12.45 18.85 25.48
N TYR A 15 13.71 18.67 25.86
CA TYR A 15 14.79 18.30 24.96
C TYR A 15 15.22 16.82 25.08
N CYS A 16 14.28 15.91 25.39
CA CYS A 16 14.40 14.57 24.82
C CYS A 16 13.97 14.64 23.36
N TYR A 17 14.83 15.28 22.56
CA TYR A 17 14.83 15.20 21.11
C TYR A 17 14.54 13.76 20.72
N GLY A 18 13.45 13.55 19.98
CA GLY A 18 13.22 12.29 19.29
C GLY A 18 14.44 12.07 18.40
N GLN A 19 15.38 11.25 18.87
CA GLN A 19 16.62 10.98 18.16
C GLN A 19 16.27 10.60 16.72
N GLU A 20 16.74 11.41 15.77
CA GLU A 20 16.49 11.19 14.35
C GLU A 20 16.90 9.76 14.01
N PHE A 21 16.06 9.09 13.23
CA PHE A 21 16.33 7.74 12.78
C PHE A 21 17.31 7.80 11.62
N LYS A 22 18.58 8.10 11.93
CA LYS A 22 19.61 8.30 10.93
C LYS A 22 20.05 6.95 10.35
N ILE A 23 19.53 6.64 9.16
CA ILE A 23 20.01 5.56 8.33
C ILE A 23 21.31 6.00 7.67
N ILE A 24 22.17 5.04 7.31
CA ILE A 24 23.35 5.33 6.50
C ILE A 24 22.86 5.75 5.10
N GLU A 25 23.17 6.97 4.67
CA GLU A 25 22.64 7.65 3.46
C GLU A 25 22.60 6.76 2.21
N ASN A 26 23.61 5.90 2.02
CA ASN A 26 23.71 4.99 0.88
C ASN A 26 22.64 3.89 0.83
N TYR A 27 21.85 3.70 1.89
CA TYR A 27 20.83 2.65 2.04
C TYR A 27 19.42 3.19 2.33
N GLU A 28 19.22 4.51 2.24
CA GLU A 28 17.91 5.12 2.47
C GLU A 28 16.94 4.89 1.32
N GLY A 29 17.43 4.63 0.09
CA GLY A 29 16.57 4.62 -1.09
C GLY A 29 16.31 6.02 -1.64
N LYS A 30 15.19 6.22 -2.34
CA LYS A 30 14.87 7.48 -3.03
C LYS A 30 13.63 8.16 -2.45
N SER A 31 13.82 9.36 -1.90
CA SER A 31 12.79 10.11 -1.19
C SER A 31 11.52 10.37 -2.01
N VAL A 32 11.61 10.51 -3.34
CA VAL A 32 10.46 10.73 -4.24
C VAL A 32 9.30 9.74 -4.03
N LEU A 33 9.56 8.54 -3.52
CA LEU A 33 8.52 7.55 -3.23
C LEU A 33 7.55 7.96 -2.12
N ASN A 34 7.91 8.92 -1.27
CA ASN A 34 7.03 9.45 -0.23
C ASN A 34 5.93 10.38 -0.75
N THR A 35 6.09 10.88 -1.97
CA THR A 35 5.26 11.95 -2.58
C THR A 35 4.74 11.54 -3.95
N ILE A 36 5.04 10.31 -4.40
CA ILE A 36 4.67 9.83 -5.73
C ILE A 36 3.14 9.67 -5.85
N ASN A 37 2.56 10.30 -6.85
CA ASN A 37 1.15 10.10 -7.18
C ASN A 37 1.02 8.87 -8.08
N ILE A 38 0.77 7.72 -7.47
CA ILE A 38 0.70 6.46 -8.21
C ILE A 38 -0.46 6.41 -9.20
N SER A 39 -1.57 7.11 -8.96
CA SER A 39 -2.68 7.19 -9.92
C SER A 39 -2.31 7.91 -11.23
N LYS A 40 -1.25 8.73 -11.23
CA LYS A 40 -0.71 9.39 -12.43
C LYS A 40 0.50 8.68 -13.03
N LEU A 41 1.07 7.71 -12.31
CA LEU A 41 2.35 7.09 -12.66
C LEU A 41 2.36 6.47 -14.06
N GLU A 42 1.31 5.72 -14.40
CA GLU A 42 1.21 5.10 -15.73
C GLU A 42 1.24 6.14 -16.84
N LYS A 43 0.45 7.22 -16.70
CA LYS A 43 0.39 8.32 -17.67
C LYS A 43 1.71 9.09 -17.74
N ASP A 44 2.34 9.34 -16.60
CA ASP A 44 3.62 10.07 -16.54
C ASP A 44 4.79 9.24 -17.11
N CYS A 45 4.64 7.91 -17.15
CA CYS A 45 5.63 6.97 -17.67
C CYS A 45 5.26 6.36 -19.03
N GLU A 46 4.17 6.78 -19.65
CA GLU A 46 3.74 6.29 -20.96
C GLU A 46 4.60 6.87 -22.09
N LYS A 47 5.16 6.00 -22.91
CA LYS A 47 5.87 6.36 -24.15
C LYS A 47 4.85 6.39 -25.28
N SER A 48 4.87 7.44 -26.09
CA SER A 48 4.07 7.49 -27.32
C SER A 48 4.50 6.41 -28.31
N ASN A 49 3.59 5.96 -29.17
CA ASN A 49 3.90 4.97 -30.22
C ASN A 49 5.09 5.39 -31.11
N ASP A 50 5.23 6.69 -31.37
CA ASP A 50 6.32 7.25 -32.18
C ASP A 50 7.61 7.54 -31.39
N PHE A 51 7.74 7.03 -30.16
CA PHE A 51 8.87 7.35 -29.27
C PHE A 51 10.23 7.14 -29.96
N TRP A 52 10.37 6.07 -30.74
CA TRP A 52 11.61 5.75 -31.47
C TRP A 52 11.85 6.60 -32.72
N HIS A 53 10.84 7.36 -33.17
CA HIS A 53 10.95 8.30 -34.29
C HIS A 53 11.35 9.72 -33.85
N PHE A 54 11.38 10.00 -32.55
CA PHE A 54 11.81 11.28 -32.01
C PHE A 54 13.33 11.42 -31.94
N THR A 55 13.79 12.68 -31.90
CA THR A 55 15.19 13.01 -31.63
C THR A 55 15.61 12.57 -30.22
N ASN A 56 16.91 12.45 -29.96
CA ASN A 56 17.42 12.09 -28.63
C ASN A 56 16.93 13.06 -27.54
N ALA A 57 16.97 14.37 -27.82
CA ALA A 57 16.56 15.40 -26.86
C ALA A 57 15.05 15.31 -26.53
N GLU A 58 14.22 14.95 -27.49
CA GLU A 58 12.78 14.73 -27.25
C GLU A 58 12.52 13.47 -26.43
N ARG A 59 13.23 12.37 -26.74
CA ARG A 59 13.16 11.14 -25.96
C ARG A 59 13.58 11.34 -24.51
N GLU A 60 14.67 12.08 -24.28
CA GLU A 60 15.12 12.44 -22.93
C GLU A 60 14.04 13.22 -22.16
N LYS A 61 13.43 14.23 -22.78
CA LYS A 61 12.31 14.99 -22.17
C LYS A 61 11.11 14.12 -21.84
N ILE A 62 10.81 13.09 -22.64
CA ILE A 62 9.74 12.12 -22.33
C ILE A 62 10.16 11.26 -21.14
N LEU A 63 11.38 10.72 -21.15
CA LEU A 63 11.89 9.89 -20.06
C LEU A 63 12.00 10.64 -18.73
N GLU A 64 12.29 11.94 -18.74
CA GLU A 64 12.38 12.78 -17.54
C GLU A 64 11.04 12.98 -16.80
N ARG A 65 9.91 12.80 -17.51
CA ARG A 65 8.56 12.87 -16.93
C ARG A 65 8.27 11.68 -16.02
N CYS A 66 8.81 10.50 -16.36
CA CYS A 66 8.61 9.31 -15.57
C CYS A 66 9.45 9.39 -14.29
N PRO A 67 8.84 9.52 -13.10
CA PRO A 67 9.59 9.65 -11.86
C PRO A 67 10.45 8.41 -11.55
N ILE A 68 10.06 7.24 -12.06
CA ILE A 68 10.79 5.97 -11.86
C ILE A 68 12.15 5.97 -12.54
N ASN A 69 12.34 6.69 -13.65
CA ASN A 69 13.62 6.74 -14.34
C ASN A 69 14.73 7.40 -13.49
N ARG A 70 14.35 8.19 -12.47
CA ARG A 70 15.29 8.77 -11.48
C ARG A 70 15.69 7.79 -10.37
N ILE A 71 15.04 6.63 -10.31
CA ILE A 71 15.16 5.59 -9.28
C ILE A 71 15.75 4.30 -9.86
N ALA A 72 15.43 3.96 -11.12
CA ALA A 72 15.71 2.67 -11.74
C ALA A 72 17.18 2.21 -11.67
N SER A 73 18.14 3.13 -11.85
CA SER A 73 19.57 2.81 -11.77
C SER A 73 20.07 2.47 -10.36
N TYR A 74 19.25 2.66 -9.32
CA TYR A 74 19.65 2.48 -7.93
C TYR A 74 19.56 1.01 -7.45
N PHE A 75 18.61 0.21 -7.95
CA PHE A 75 18.37 -1.13 -7.39
C PHE A 75 19.44 -2.16 -7.77
N ASP A 76 19.80 -2.27 -9.05
CA ASP A 76 20.81 -3.24 -9.50
C ASP A 76 22.18 -2.96 -8.85
N ASN A 77 22.57 -1.69 -8.80
CA ASN A 77 23.80 -1.27 -8.12
C ASN A 77 23.76 -1.60 -6.62
N LEU A 78 22.64 -1.35 -5.95
CA LEU A 78 22.49 -1.64 -4.52
C LEU A 78 22.56 -3.15 -4.21
N TYR A 79 21.92 -3.99 -5.01
CA TYR A 79 21.93 -5.44 -4.83
C TYR A 79 23.35 -6.03 -4.97
N GLU A 80 24.16 -5.49 -5.87
CA GLU A 80 25.56 -5.90 -6.03
C GLU A 80 26.47 -5.37 -4.91
N ILE A 81 26.20 -4.18 -4.35
CA ILE A 81 27.00 -3.59 -3.25
C ILE A 81 26.78 -4.30 -1.90
N ILE A 82 25.59 -4.87 -1.66
CA ILE A 82 25.28 -5.52 -0.36
C ILE A 82 25.91 -6.91 -0.29
N ASN A 83 26.96 -7.05 0.52
CA ASN A 83 27.59 -8.32 0.86
C ASN A 83 26.76 -9.14 1.85
N ASN A 84 25.74 -9.85 1.35
CA ASN A 84 24.79 -10.73 2.07
C ASN A 84 23.95 -10.10 3.20
N LYS A 85 24.56 -9.31 4.08
CA LYS A 85 23.94 -8.63 5.22
C LYS A 85 24.68 -7.34 5.53
N ILE A 86 23.93 -6.26 5.73
CA ILE A 86 24.46 -4.96 6.17
C ILE A 86 23.61 -4.37 7.29
N VAL A 87 24.27 -3.72 8.24
CA VAL A 87 23.63 -3.00 9.35
C VAL A 87 23.47 -1.55 8.93
N ILE A 88 22.23 -1.05 8.90
CA ILE A 88 21.93 0.31 8.43
C ILE A 88 21.52 1.26 9.58
N TYR A 89 21.23 0.70 10.75
CA TYR A 89 20.91 1.41 11.99
C TYR A 89 21.23 0.50 13.19
N ASP A 90 21.86 1.04 14.23
CA ASP A 90 22.20 0.32 15.46
C ASP A 90 22.27 1.30 16.65
N VAL A 91 21.17 1.42 17.39
CA VAL A 91 21.08 2.35 18.53
C VAL A 91 20.16 1.76 19.60
N ASN A 92 20.56 1.82 20.88
CA ASN A 92 19.77 1.39 22.04
C ASN A 92 19.22 -0.04 21.87
N GLU A 93 20.09 -0.97 21.47
CA GLU A 93 19.79 -2.40 21.24
C GLU A 93 18.79 -2.68 20.10
N LEU A 94 18.30 -1.64 19.41
CA LEU A 94 17.47 -1.72 18.23
C LEU A 94 18.37 -1.65 16.99
N LYS A 95 18.26 -2.65 16.13
CA LYS A 95 19.12 -2.80 14.96
C LYS A 95 18.29 -3.07 13.71
N LEU A 96 18.55 -2.32 12.64
CA LEU A 96 18.03 -2.64 11.31
C LEU A 96 19.13 -3.22 10.44
N THR A 97 18.79 -4.29 9.72
CA THR A 97 19.69 -4.90 8.76
C THR A 97 19.01 -5.12 7.43
N ILE A 98 19.72 -4.85 6.33
CA ILE A 98 19.31 -5.29 5.00
C ILE A 98 20.02 -6.60 4.68
N ASN A 99 19.28 -7.62 4.25
CA ASN A 99 19.82 -8.92 3.85
C ASN A 99 19.46 -9.24 2.41
N LYS A 100 20.43 -9.78 1.67
CA LYS A 100 20.30 -10.22 0.28
C LYS A 100 19.75 -11.64 0.22
N LYS A 101 18.88 -11.91 -0.74
CA LYS A 101 18.36 -13.25 -1.02
C LYS A 101 18.24 -13.44 -2.54
N LEU A 102 18.71 -14.58 -3.02
CA LEU A 102 18.54 -15.04 -4.40
C LEU A 102 17.80 -16.38 -4.36
N TYR A 103 16.70 -16.47 -5.09
CA TYR A 103 15.95 -17.72 -5.23
C TYR A 103 15.27 -17.79 -6.59
N ASN A 104 14.77 -18.96 -6.94
CA ASN A 104 14.07 -19.19 -8.19
C ASN A 104 12.56 -19.14 -7.96
N LYS A 105 11.85 -18.37 -8.79
CA LYS A 105 10.39 -18.40 -8.90
C LYS A 105 10.03 -19.26 -10.11
N THR A 106 9.08 -20.17 -9.93
CA THR A 106 8.52 -20.97 -11.03
C THR A 106 7.12 -20.47 -11.33
N VAL A 107 6.90 -19.98 -12.54
CA VAL A 107 5.58 -19.59 -13.06
C VAL A 107 5.39 -20.30 -14.39
N ASN A 108 4.29 -21.07 -14.54
CA ASN A 108 3.98 -21.79 -15.78
C ASN A 108 5.16 -22.62 -16.34
N ASN A 109 5.81 -23.40 -15.46
CA ASN A 109 7.00 -24.21 -15.77
C ASN A 109 8.25 -23.44 -16.23
N LYS A 110 8.22 -22.11 -16.21
CA LYS A 110 9.41 -21.27 -16.44
C LYS A 110 10.02 -20.87 -15.11
N ILE A 111 11.33 -21.03 -15.01
CA ILE A 111 12.11 -20.66 -13.83
C ILE A 111 12.75 -19.30 -14.10
N SER A 112 12.55 -18.34 -13.20
CA SER A 112 13.18 -17.03 -13.26
C SER A 112 13.82 -16.68 -11.92
N PRO A 113 15.05 -16.13 -11.92
CA PRO A 113 15.71 -15.72 -10.69
C PRO A 113 14.99 -14.50 -10.10
N VAL A 114 14.84 -14.48 -8.79
CA VAL A 114 14.34 -13.34 -8.01
C VAL A 114 15.49 -12.83 -7.16
N LYS A 115 15.86 -11.57 -7.40
CA LYS A 115 16.78 -10.81 -6.55
C LYS A 115 15.94 -10.08 -5.51
N GLU A 116 16.19 -10.30 -4.22
CA GLU A 116 15.41 -9.71 -3.13
C GLU A 116 16.32 -9.12 -2.05
N LEU A 117 15.93 -7.96 -1.52
CA LEU A 117 16.48 -7.34 -0.32
C LEU A 117 15.40 -7.34 0.77
N ASN A 118 15.72 -7.88 1.93
CA ASN A 118 14.85 -7.88 3.11
C ASN A 118 15.32 -6.83 4.11
N LEU A 119 14.41 -6.03 4.65
CA LEU A 119 14.66 -5.21 5.82
C LEU A 119 14.24 -5.99 7.06
N SER A 120 15.15 -6.16 8.02
CA SER A 120 14.91 -6.92 9.24
C SER A 120 15.14 -6.05 10.47
N LEU A 121 14.21 -6.13 11.42
CA LEU A 121 14.24 -5.45 12.71
C LEU A 121 14.71 -6.42 13.79
N PHE A 122 15.77 -6.06 14.49
CA PHE A 122 16.31 -6.82 15.62
C PHE A 122 16.23 -5.99 16.89
N HIS A 123 15.95 -6.65 18.02
CA HIS A 123 16.06 -6.06 19.35
C HIS A 123 16.78 -7.02 20.29
N LYS A 124 17.82 -6.54 20.98
CA LYS A 124 18.67 -7.37 21.87
C LYS A 124 19.19 -8.64 21.17
N GLY A 125 19.61 -8.49 19.92
CA GLY A 125 20.12 -9.57 19.07
C GLY A 125 19.07 -10.56 18.53
N LYS A 126 17.79 -10.42 18.90
CA LYS A 126 16.71 -11.30 18.41
C LYS A 126 15.98 -10.65 17.25
N LEU A 127 15.72 -11.41 16.18
CA LEU A 127 14.85 -10.98 15.08
C LEU A 127 13.44 -10.75 15.63
N LYS A 128 12.85 -9.61 15.30
CA LYS A 128 11.51 -9.22 15.73
C LYS A 128 10.54 -9.21 14.56
N ASP A 129 10.95 -8.59 13.47
CA ASP A 129 10.11 -8.50 12.28
C ASP A 129 10.94 -8.34 11.00
N LYS A 130 10.31 -8.55 9.84
CA LYS A 130 10.93 -8.48 8.53
C LYS A 130 9.93 -8.14 7.43
N ILE A 131 10.32 -7.26 6.53
CA ILE A 131 9.59 -6.97 5.28
C ILE A 131 10.51 -7.13 4.06
N ILE A 132 9.92 -7.41 2.90
CA ILE A 132 10.61 -7.32 1.61
C ILE A 132 10.79 -5.83 1.29
N LEU A 133 12.03 -5.36 1.29
CA LEU A 133 12.36 -3.96 1.05
C LEU A 133 12.36 -3.68 -0.45
N ALA A 134 12.99 -4.54 -1.24
CA ALA A 134 13.03 -4.41 -2.68
C ALA A 134 13.22 -5.78 -3.35
N ASN A 135 12.68 -5.92 -4.55
CA ASN A 135 12.84 -7.13 -5.35
C ASN A 135 12.86 -6.77 -6.84
N SER A 136 13.43 -7.68 -7.62
CA SER A 136 13.31 -7.66 -9.07
C SER A 136 13.16 -9.09 -9.59
N SER A 137 12.17 -9.29 -10.44
CA SER A 137 11.90 -10.58 -11.09
C SER A 137 11.21 -10.39 -12.43
N TYR A 138 11.58 -11.19 -13.42
CA TYR A 138 10.82 -11.30 -14.64
C TYR A 138 9.53 -12.07 -14.38
N ASP A 139 8.42 -11.55 -14.90
CA ASP A 139 7.23 -12.35 -15.09
C ASP A 139 7.05 -12.71 -16.56
N VAL A 140 6.66 -13.96 -16.77
CA VAL A 140 6.57 -14.62 -18.08
C VAL A 140 5.16 -15.12 -18.37
N GLU A 141 4.18 -14.74 -17.54
CA GLU A 141 2.78 -15.04 -17.75
C GLU A 141 2.13 -14.04 -18.73
N GLY A 142 2.00 -14.45 -19.99
CA GLY A 142 1.27 -13.73 -21.06
C GLY A 142 2.06 -12.60 -21.74
N TYR A 143 2.75 -11.76 -20.97
CA TYR A 143 3.57 -10.65 -21.46
C TYR A 143 4.92 -10.62 -20.73
N TYR A 144 6.01 -10.35 -21.46
CA TYR A 144 7.33 -10.16 -20.83
C TYR A 144 7.36 -8.80 -20.15
N TRP A 145 7.30 -8.78 -18.81
CA TRP A 145 7.45 -7.55 -18.05
C TRP A 145 8.36 -7.78 -16.83
N LEU A 146 9.03 -6.71 -16.42
CA LEU A 146 9.94 -6.74 -15.28
C LEU A 146 9.22 -6.19 -14.04
N SER A 147 9.09 -7.03 -13.02
CA SER A 147 8.55 -6.61 -11.73
C SER A 147 9.68 -5.96 -10.94
N ASN A 148 9.49 -4.70 -10.54
CA ASN A 148 10.47 -3.95 -9.75
C ASN A 148 9.80 -3.36 -8.51
N GLN A 149 10.37 -3.64 -7.34
CA GLN A 149 9.99 -2.97 -6.09
C GLN A 149 11.06 -1.97 -5.65
N TYR A 150 10.66 -0.71 -5.56
CA TYR A 150 11.49 0.39 -5.06
C TYR A 150 11.15 0.72 -3.61
N TYR A 151 12.09 1.35 -2.91
CA TYR A 151 11.90 1.72 -1.50
C TYR A 151 12.51 3.06 -1.11
N TYR A 152 12.01 3.60 -0.01
CA TYR A 152 12.58 4.71 0.74
C TYR A 152 12.39 4.49 2.25
N ILE A 153 13.45 4.66 3.04
CA ILE A 153 13.42 4.68 4.50
C ILE A 153 13.69 6.11 4.94
N SER A 154 12.70 6.76 5.54
CA SER A 154 12.83 8.14 5.99
C SER A 154 13.49 8.27 7.36
N PRO A 155 14.08 9.45 7.68
CA PRO A 155 14.52 9.77 9.03
C PRO A 155 13.40 9.79 10.08
N SER A 156 12.13 9.87 9.65
CA SER A 156 10.94 9.81 10.51
C SER A 156 10.51 8.38 10.86
N LYS A 157 11.28 7.35 10.44
CA LYS A 157 11.00 5.92 10.63
C LYS A 157 9.87 5.38 9.76
N ASP A 158 9.55 6.10 8.69
CA ASP A 158 8.60 5.63 7.69
C ASP A 158 9.36 4.85 6.61
N VAL A 159 8.74 3.78 6.12
CA VAL A 159 9.26 2.96 5.03
C VAL A 159 8.21 2.91 3.94
N TYR A 160 8.57 3.42 2.77
CA TYR A 160 7.70 3.49 1.60
C TYR A 160 8.17 2.46 0.59
N LEU A 161 7.26 1.64 0.08
CA LEU A 161 7.52 0.65 -0.95
C LEU A 161 6.61 0.92 -2.16
N LEU A 162 7.15 0.75 -3.36
CA LEU A 162 6.39 0.85 -4.60
C LEU A 162 6.72 -0.34 -5.49
N LEU A 163 5.72 -1.17 -5.78
CA LEU A 163 5.83 -2.26 -6.75
C LEU A 163 5.24 -1.80 -8.09
N VAL A 164 6.01 -1.99 -9.18
CA VAL A 164 5.58 -1.65 -10.55
C VAL A 164 5.81 -2.80 -11.53
N LYS A 165 5.05 -2.77 -12.63
CA LYS A 165 5.32 -3.50 -13.86
C LYS A 165 6.04 -2.56 -14.82
N ASP A 166 7.27 -2.89 -15.17
CA ASP A 166 8.00 -2.23 -16.25
C ASP A 166 7.75 -2.98 -17.55
N ILE A 167 7.02 -2.33 -18.46
CA ILE A 167 6.75 -2.81 -19.81
C ILE A 167 7.42 -1.86 -20.81
N ASP A 168 7.79 -2.36 -21.98
CA ASP A 168 8.56 -1.58 -22.96
C ASP A 168 7.93 -0.20 -23.25
N THR A 169 6.60 -0.09 -23.26
CA THR A 169 5.88 1.16 -23.56
C THR A 169 5.52 2.00 -22.34
N SER A 170 5.52 1.47 -21.12
CA SER A 170 5.14 2.24 -19.91
C SER A 170 5.56 1.58 -18.60
N VAL A 171 5.41 2.31 -17.48
CA VAL A 171 5.55 1.73 -16.13
C VAL A 171 4.19 1.78 -15.46
N LYS A 172 3.63 0.61 -15.11
CA LYS A 172 2.33 0.52 -14.44
C LYS A 172 2.50 0.26 -12.94
N PRO A 173 1.87 1.05 -12.05
CA PRO A 173 1.85 0.72 -10.63
C PRO A 173 1.16 -0.63 -10.40
N ILE A 174 1.49 -1.30 -9.29
CA ILE A 174 0.76 -2.46 -8.77
C ILE A 174 0.21 -2.10 -7.40
N PHE A 175 1.11 -1.83 -6.47
CA PHE A 175 0.75 -1.28 -5.17
C PHE A 175 1.84 -0.37 -4.62
N TRP A 176 1.42 0.50 -3.72
CA TRP A 176 2.28 1.31 -2.86
C TRP A 176 1.95 1.01 -1.40
N LYS A 177 2.98 0.91 -0.57
CA LYS A 177 2.84 0.62 0.87
C LYS A 177 3.59 1.65 1.68
N HIS A 178 2.99 2.06 2.78
CA HIS A 178 3.64 2.85 3.82
C HIS A 178 3.61 2.09 5.14
N TYR A 179 4.81 1.74 5.62
CA TYR A 179 5.03 1.20 6.95
C TYR A 179 5.59 2.27 7.88
N GLN A 180 5.30 2.14 9.16
CA GLN A 180 5.98 2.86 10.23
C GLN A 180 6.68 1.85 11.15
N ILE A 181 7.93 2.11 11.52
CA ILE A 181 8.64 1.26 12.47
C ILE A 181 8.13 1.56 13.89
N ASP A 182 7.37 0.63 14.45
CA ASP A 182 6.88 0.72 15.82
C ASP A 182 7.97 0.24 16.79
N LYS A 183 8.52 1.18 17.57
CA LYS A 183 9.56 0.87 18.57
C LYS A 183 9.01 0.19 19.83
N LYS A 184 7.72 0.31 20.11
CA LYS A 184 7.07 -0.29 21.28
C LYS A 184 6.74 -1.75 21.00
N ASP A 185 6.07 -1.99 19.88
CA ASP A 185 5.63 -3.34 19.50
C ASP A 185 6.70 -4.10 18.69
N LEU A 186 7.79 -3.41 18.31
CA LEU A 186 8.95 -3.95 17.60
C LEU A 186 8.56 -4.61 16.27
N GLN A 187 7.78 -3.90 15.47
CA GLN A 187 7.24 -4.37 14.18
C GLN A 187 7.24 -3.28 13.11
N PHE A 188 7.21 -3.69 11.85
CA PHE A 188 6.88 -2.83 10.72
C PHE A 188 5.37 -2.77 10.59
N GLN A 189 4.77 -1.72 11.12
CA GLN A 189 3.32 -1.56 11.08
C GLN A 189 2.89 -0.95 9.75
N LEU A 190 2.17 -1.71 8.92
CA LEU A 190 1.56 -1.19 7.70
C LEU A 190 0.48 -0.17 8.06
N LYS A 191 0.65 1.07 7.61
CA LYS A 191 -0.28 2.19 7.83
C LYS A 191 -1.18 2.40 6.64
N GLU A 192 -0.63 2.23 5.45
CA GLU A 192 -1.36 2.50 4.22
C GLU A 192 -0.96 1.52 3.13
N LEU A 193 -1.96 1.09 2.36
CA LEU A 193 -1.81 0.32 1.13
C LEU A 193 -2.69 0.94 0.06
N LEU A 194 -2.12 1.22 -1.10
CA LEU A 194 -2.87 1.62 -2.28
C LEU A 194 -2.58 0.61 -3.39
N ILE A 195 -3.61 0.08 -4.05
CA ILE A 195 -3.45 -0.80 -5.20
C ILE A 195 -4.01 -0.14 -6.46
N ASP A 196 -3.33 -0.37 -7.58
CA ASP A 196 -3.67 0.13 -8.91
C ASP A 196 -3.35 -0.95 -9.95
N GLU A 197 -4.08 -2.07 -9.89
CA GLU A 197 -3.87 -3.24 -10.76
C GLU A 197 -5.19 -3.69 -11.40
N GLY A 198 -5.74 -2.87 -12.30
CA GLY A 198 -7.05 -3.09 -12.92
C GLY A 198 -8.23 -2.62 -12.07
N TYR A 199 -8.01 -2.41 -10.78
CA TYR A 199 -8.90 -1.74 -9.83
C TYR A 199 -8.07 -0.80 -8.94
N LYS A 200 -8.65 0.35 -8.57
CA LYS A 200 -7.96 1.39 -7.80
C LYS A 200 -8.64 1.62 -6.46
N TYR A 201 -7.94 1.30 -5.38
CA TYR A 201 -8.43 1.54 -4.02
C TYR A 201 -7.30 1.79 -3.04
N GLN A 202 -7.64 2.40 -1.92
CA GLN A 202 -6.76 2.74 -0.81
C GLN A 202 -7.28 2.12 0.49
N ILE A 203 -6.35 1.65 1.31
CA ILE A 203 -6.59 1.17 2.67
C ILE A 203 -5.73 2.00 3.61
N ILE A 204 -6.35 2.63 4.61
CA ILE A 204 -5.66 3.25 5.75
C ILE A 204 -5.94 2.37 6.95
N TYR A 205 -4.96 1.58 7.38
CA TYR A 205 -5.17 0.52 8.35
C TYR A 205 -5.36 1.04 9.79
N PRO A 206 -6.25 0.40 10.58
CA PRO A 206 -7.32 -0.53 10.20
C PRO A 206 -8.67 0.19 9.92
N TYR A 207 -8.65 1.48 9.57
CA TYR A 207 -9.80 2.37 9.72
C TYR A 207 -10.59 2.66 8.43
N LYS A 208 -9.93 2.66 7.26
CA LYS A 208 -10.54 3.12 6.02
C LYS A 208 -10.28 2.16 4.87
N PHE A 209 -11.32 1.84 4.11
CA PHE A 209 -11.27 1.28 2.77
C PHE A 209 -11.97 2.26 1.82
N GLU A 210 -11.31 2.65 0.73
CA GLU A 210 -11.84 3.65 -0.21
C GLU A 210 -11.54 3.24 -1.65
N ILE A 211 -12.56 3.26 -2.49
CA ILE A 211 -12.41 3.10 -3.93
C ILE A 211 -12.11 4.48 -4.54
N LEU A 212 -11.03 4.57 -5.31
CA LEU A 212 -10.53 5.84 -5.85
C LEU A 212 -11.22 6.23 -7.17
N GLU A 213 -11.29 7.54 -7.45
CA GLU A 213 -11.85 8.08 -8.70
C GLU A 213 -11.08 7.58 -9.93
N GLY A 214 -11.80 7.31 -11.03
CA GLY A 214 -11.26 6.64 -12.22
C GLY A 214 -11.43 5.11 -12.22
N ALA A 215 -11.77 4.49 -11.09
CA ALA A 215 -12.28 3.11 -11.02
C ALA A 215 -13.81 3.01 -11.16
N LEU A 216 -14.49 4.15 -11.34
CA LEU A 216 -15.94 4.28 -11.32
C LEU A 216 -16.56 4.11 -12.72
N GLU A 217 -16.39 2.94 -13.33
CA GLU A 217 -17.30 2.55 -14.40
C GLU A 217 -18.66 2.12 -13.78
N LYS A 218 -19.73 2.30 -14.56
CA LYS A 218 -21.02 1.68 -14.23
C LYS A 218 -20.81 0.18 -14.20
N SER A 219 -21.29 -0.49 -13.15
CA SER A 219 -21.15 -1.95 -13.08
C SER A 219 -21.74 -2.58 -14.34
N LYS A 220 -20.97 -3.51 -14.93
CA LYS A 220 -21.42 -4.32 -16.08
C LYS A 220 -22.34 -5.46 -15.68
N TYR A 221 -22.52 -5.69 -14.38
CA TYR A 221 -23.34 -6.77 -13.83
C TYR A 221 -24.75 -6.27 -13.52
N ASP A 222 -25.74 -7.13 -13.75
CA ASP A 222 -27.09 -6.87 -13.26
C ASP A 222 -27.18 -6.99 -11.74
N ILE A 223 -28.28 -6.50 -11.17
CA ILE A 223 -28.50 -6.44 -9.73
C ILE A 223 -28.48 -7.84 -9.09
N ASP A 224 -28.98 -8.87 -9.77
CA ASP A 224 -29.06 -10.22 -9.19
C ASP A 224 -27.69 -10.88 -9.13
N LYS A 225 -26.82 -10.60 -10.10
CA LYS A 225 -25.42 -11.00 -10.06
C LYS A 225 -24.67 -10.25 -8.95
N LEU A 226 -24.89 -8.94 -8.78
CA LEU A 226 -24.25 -8.15 -7.72
C LEU A 226 -24.61 -8.60 -6.30
N LYS A 227 -25.79 -9.19 -6.09
CA LYS A 227 -26.17 -9.74 -4.78
C LYS A 227 -25.41 -11.00 -4.39
N THR A 228 -24.80 -11.70 -5.35
CA THR A 228 -24.31 -13.07 -5.13
C THR A 228 -22.84 -13.26 -5.50
N CYS A 229 -22.29 -12.47 -6.42
CA CYS A 229 -20.99 -12.79 -7.00
C CYS A 229 -19.79 -12.59 -6.06
N TYR A 230 -19.91 -11.86 -4.95
CA TYR A 230 -18.87 -11.85 -3.91
C TYR A 230 -18.64 -13.25 -3.27
N ARG A 231 -19.57 -14.19 -3.48
CA ARG A 231 -19.46 -15.58 -3.01
C ARG A 231 -18.66 -16.47 -3.97
N GLU A 232 -18.47 -16.04 -5.20
CA GLU A 232 -17.73 -16.77 -6.24
C GLU A 232 -16.26 -16.37 -6.19
N GLN A 233 -15.37 -17.31 -5.87
CA GLN A 233 -13.93 -17.09 -5.88
C GLN A 233 -13.46 -16.70 -7.29
N PHE A 234 -12.48 -15.79 -7.39
CA PHE A 234 -11.92 -15.25 -8.65
C PHE A 234 -12.84 -14.31 -9.44
N SER A 235 -13.93 -13.82 -8.83
CA SER A 235 -14.77 -12.77 -9.43
C SER A 235 -14.41 -11.38 -8.88
N THR A 236 -13.13 -11.02 -8.85
CA THR A 236 -12.62 -9.84 -8.12
C THR A 236 -13.32 -8.55 -8.53
N ASN A 237 -13.45 -8.29 -9.84
CA ASN A 237 -14.21 -7.13 -10.35
C ASN A 237 -15.67 -7.15 -9.89
N CYS A 238 -16.32 -8.32 -9.91
CA CYS A 238 -17.70 -8.45 -9.45
C CYS A 238 -17.81 -8.27 -7.92
N SER A 239 -16.81 -8.71 -7.16
CA SER A 239 -16.78 -8.55 -5.70
C SER A 239 -16.66 -7.07 -5.29
N ILE A 240 -15.86 -6.29 -6.03
CA ILE A 240 -15.75 -4.84 -5.84
C ILE A 240 -17.09 -4.16 -6.14
N ASP A 241 -17.73 -4.52 -7.27
CA ASP A 241 -19.03 -3.96 -7.62
C ASP A 241 -20.13 -4.39 -6.64
N SER A 242 -20.05 -5.61 -6.09
CA SER A 242 -20.94 -6.08 -5.02
C SER A 242 -20.78 -5.23 -3.77
N TYR A 243 -19.54 -4.98 -3.35
CA TYR A 243 -19.26 -4.08 -2.22
C TYR A 243 -19.86 -2.69 -2.46
N ARG A 244 -19.64 -2.10 -3.64
CA ARG A 244 -20.23 -0.79 -4.02
C ARG A 244 -21.75 -0.81 -3.94
N TYR A 245 -22.38 -1.85 -4.47
CA TYR A 245 -23.83 -2.02 -4.44
C TYR A 245 -24.37 -2.04 -3.00
N TYR A 246 -23.79 -2.87 -2.13
CA TYR A 246 -24.23 -2.98 -0.74
C TYR A 246 -23.90 -1.73 0.09
N HIS A 247 -22.78 -1.06 -0.16
CA HIS A 247 -22.42 0.20 0.52
C HIS A 247 -23.42 1.32 0.15
N ASN A 248 -23.78 1.43 -1.12
CA ASN A 248 -24.82 2.36 -1.58
C ASN A 248 -26.19 2.06 -0.96
N LEU A 249 -26.59 0.78 -0.93
CA LEU A 249 -27.85 0.34 -0.33
C LEU A 249 -27.90 0.67 1.16
N LEU A 250 -26.82 0.41 1.89
CA LEU A 250 -26.72 0.76 3.31
C LEU A 250 -26.80 2.28 3.51
N SER A 251 -26.05 3.05 2.73
CA SER A 251 -26.04 4.52 2.80
C SER A 251 -27.44 5.12 2.63
N GLN A 252 -28.18 4.67 1.60
CA GLN A 252 -29.57 5.09 1.38
C GLN A 252 -30.48 4.73 2.57
N LYS A 253 -30.28 3.55 3.15
CA LYS A 253 -31.08 3.09 4.29
C LYS A 253 -30.80 3.88 5.56
N VAL A 254 -29.53 4.18 5.84
CA VAL A 254 -29.11 5.04 6.96
C VAL A 254 -29.72 6.43 6.84
N ILE A 255 -29.73 7.01 5.63
CA ILE A 255 -30.37 8.31 5.37
C ILE A 255 -31.88 8.22 5.64
N SER A 256 -32.57 7.24 5.05
CA SER A 256 -34.02 7.08 5.25
C SER A 256 -34.41 6.86 6.72
N LEU A 257 -33.57 6.19 7.51
CA LEU A 257 -33.79 5.98 8.94
C LEU A 257 -33.61 7.26 9.76
N LYS A 258 -32.62 8.09 9.43
CA LYS A 258 -32.44 9.40 10.08
C LYS A 258 -33.66 10.30 9.89
N ASP A 259 -34.26 10.26 8.69
CA ASP A 259 -35.45 11.06 8.39
C ASP A 259 -36.70 10.56 9.14
N LYS A 260 -36.76 9.27 9.48
CA LYS A 260 -37.94 8.63 10.10
C LYS A 260 -37.88 8.47 11.62
N LYS A 261 -36.69 8.35 12.22
CA LYS A 261 -36.51 8.07 13.66
C LYS A 261 -35.65 9.13 14.33
N THR A 262 -36.25 9.92 15.21
CA THR A 262 -35.63 11.06 15.92
C THR A 262 -34.42 10.70 16.78
N ASN A 263 -34.29 9.42 17.20
CA ASN A 263 -33.21 8.93 18.06
C ASN A 263 -32.19 8.02 17.33
N PHE A 264 -32.18 8.00 16.00
CA PHE A 264 -31.24 7.18 15.24
C PHE A 264 -29.83 7.81 15.22
N ASN A 265 -28.87 7.22 15.94
CA ASN A 265 -27.51 7.76 16.13
C ASN A 265 -26.42 7.07 15.27
N GLU A 266 -26.82 6.24 14.30
CA GLU A 266 -25.83 5.66 13.38
C GLU A 266 -25.53 6.60 12.20
N SER A 267 -24.28 6.57 11.76
CA SER A 267 -23.83 7.22 10.52
C SER A 267 -23.05 6.19 9.69
N ILE A 268 -22.96 6.42 8.38
CA ILE A 268 -22.19 5.54 7.51
C ILE A 268 -20.73 5.47 7.97
N ASP A 269 -20.11 6.61 8.35
CA ASP A 269 -18.74 6.65 8.85
C ASP A 269 -18.51 5.77 10.10
N LYS A 270 -19.47 5.76 11.04
CA LYS A 270 -19.38 4.93 12.24
C LYS A 270 -19.48 3.45 11.87
N ILE A 271 -20.37 3.10 10.94
CA ILE A 271 -20.56 1.72 10.49
C ILE A 271 -19.33 1.25 9.71
N ASP A 272 -18.85 2.04 8.76
CA ASP A 272 -17.69 1.74 7.94
C ASP A 272 -16.46 1.53 8.83
N LYS A 273 -16.23 2.39 9.83
CA LYS A 273 -15.14 2.19 10.78
C LYS A 273 -15.21 0.84 11.51
N GLN A 274 -16.39 0.45 12.00
CA GLN A 274 -16.57 -0.84 12.68
C GLN A 274 -16.33 -2.03 11.75
N ILE A 275 -16.83 -1.95 10.52
CA ILE A 275 -16.65 -2.99 9.50
C ILE A 275 -15.18 -3.09 9.09
N ASN A 276 -14.51 -1.95 8.88
CA ASN A 276 -13.11 -1.87 8.50
C ASN A 276 -12.20 -2.46 9.57
N GLU A 277 -12.45 -2.18 10.86
CA GLU A 277 -11.69 -2.78 11.97
C GLU A 277 -11.77 -4.32 12.00
N ILE A 278 -12.85 -4.90 11.47
CA ILE A 278 -13.01 -6.36 11.34
C ILE A 278 -12.32 -6.87 10.07
N CYS A 279 -12.57 -6.23 8.92
CA CYS A 279 -12.21 -6.77 7.62
C CYS A 279 -10.78 -6.44 7.18
N LEU A 280 -10.18 -5.36 7.67
CA LEU A 280 -8.84 -4.92 7.28
C LEU A 280 -7.71 -5.60 8.07
N LEU A 281 -8.00 -6.74 8.71
CA LEU A 281 -6.99 -7.59 9.36
C LEU A 281 -6.35 -8.59 8.38
N ILE A 282 -6.83 -8.65 7.14
CA ILE A 282 -6.30 -9.52 6.09
C ILE A 282 -4.86 -9.08 5.74
N PRO A 283 -3.86 -9.98 5.76
CA PRO A 283 -2.48 -9.65 5.42
C PRO A 283 -2.35 -9.06 4.01
N ALA A 284 -1.61 -7.95 3.90
CA ALA A 284 -1.37 -7.29 2.62
C ALA A 284 -0.50 -8.13 1.66
N PRO A 285 -0.72 -8.04 0.34
CA PRO A 285 0.00 -8.82 -0.66
C PRO A 285 1.46 -8.39 -0.74
N ASN A 286 2.40 -9.32 -0.75
CA ASN A 286 3.83 -9.05 -0.95
C ASN A 286 4.24 -9.10 -2.42
N TYR A 287 3.49 -9.84 -3.23
CA TYR A 287 3.74 -9.99 -4.66
C TYR A 287 2.46 -9.66 -5.45
N TYR A 288 2.63 -9.31 -6.72
CA TYR A 288 1.49 -8.92 -7.57
C TYR A 288 0.45 -10.05 -7.70
N TYR A 289 0.86 -11.32 -7.81
CA TYR A 289 -0.09 -12.42 -8.02
C TYR A 289 -1.02 -12.65 -6.80
N GLU A 290 -0.70 -12.06 -5.65
CA GLU A 290 -1.50 -12.13 -4.43
C GLU A 290 -2.58 -11.04 -4.38
N THR A 291 -2.50 -10.00 -5.24
CA THR A 291 -3.39 -8.83 -5.18
C THR A 291 -4.84 -9.20 -5.50
N GLU A 292 -5.05 -10.11 -6.44
CA GLU A 292 -6.40 -10.54 -6.84
C GLU A 292 -7.13 -11.25 -5.70
N GLU A 293 -6.49 -12.25 -5.11
CA GLU A 293 -7.04 -12.99 -3.97
C GLU A 293 -7.22 -12.07 -2.75
N PHE A 294 -6.23 -11.23 -2.46
CA PHE A 294 -6.30 -10.24 -1.39
C PHE A 294 -7.52 -9.31 -1.55
N THR A 295 -7.70 -8.77 -2.76
CA THR A 295 -8.81 -7.86 -3.08
C THR A 295 -10.14 -8.56 -2.90
N TYR A 296 -10.29 -9.77 -3.47
CA TYR A 296 -11.49 -10.59 -3.31
C TYR A 296 -11.84 -10.85 -1.83
N ASN A 297 -10.85 -11.21 -1.02
CA ASN A 297 -11.07 -11.52 0.39
C ASN A 297 -11.53 -10.29 1.20
N ILE A 298 -10.94 -9.12 0.94
CA ILE A 298 -11.36 -7.87 1.60
C ILE A 298 -12.77 -7.49 1.18
N THR A 299 -13.05 -7.41 -0.12
CA THR A 299 -14.35 -6.97 -0.63
C THR A 299 -15.46 -7.94 -0.24
N LYS A 300 -15.17 -9.24 -0.19
CA LYS A 300 -16.07 -10.27 0.35
C LYS A 300 -16.42 -9.97 1.81
N CYS A 301 -15.42 -9.80 2.67
CA CYS A 301 -15.66 -9.49 4.08
C CYS A 301 -16.48 -8.22 4.25
N LEU A 302 -16.09 -7.13 3.57
CA LEU A 302 -16.80 -5.86 3.61
C LEU A 302 -18.26 -6.04 3.18
N THR A 303 -18.50 -6.73 2.07
CA THR A 303 -19.85 -6.99 1.54
C THR A 303 -20.71 -7.81 2.51
N GLU A 304 -20.15 -8.86 3.11
CA GLU A 304 -20.86 -9.70 4.09
C GLU A 304 -21.25 -8.91 5.34
N GLN A 305 -20.35 -8.05 5.85
CA GLN A 305 -20.64 -7.21 7.01
C GLN A 305 -21.67 -6.12 6.70
N LEU A 306 -21.58 -5.49 5.53
CA LEU A 306 -22.57 -4.53 5.05
C LEU A 306 -23.96 -5.19 4.93
N ASN A 307 -24.04 -6.38 4.34
CA ASN A 307 -25.31 -7.10 4.22
C ASN A 307 -25.92 -7.43 5.59
N LYS A 308 -25.13 -7.97 6.54
CA LYS A 308 -25.57 -8.22 7.92
C LYS A 308 -26.10 -6.95 8.59
N LYS A 309 -25.43 -5.82 8.36
CA LYS A 309 -25.85 -4.53 8.91
C LYS A 309 -27.18 -4.06 8.30
N ILE A 310 -27.34 -4.20 6.98
CA ILE A 310 -28.58 -3.88 6.29
C ILE A 310 -29.74 -4.72 6.83
N GLU A 311 -29.55 -6.02 7.01
CA GLU A 311 -30.58 -6.93 7.56
C GLU A 311 -31.01 -6.49 8.98
N LYS A 312 -30.04 -6.20 9.85
CA LYS A 312 -30.31 -5.70 11.21
C LYS A 312 -31.10 -4.39 11.21
N LEU A 313 -30.73 -3.43 10.36
CA LEU A 313 -31.45 -2.18 10.21
C LEU A 313 -32.85 -2.35 9.58
N ALA A 314 -33.11 -3.46 8.88
CA ALA A 314 -34.44 -3.77 8.34
C ALA A 314 -35.40 -4.18 9.46
N GLN A 315 -34.92 -4.99 10.41
CA GLN A 315 -35.69 -5.39 11.58
C GLN A 315 -36.10 -4.18 12.41
N THR A 316 -35.20 -3.20 12.58
CA THR A 316 -35.48 -1.95 13.28
C THR A 316 -36.54 -1.08 12.59
N LEU A 317 -36.90 -1.29 11.32
CA LEU A 317 -37.99 -0.57 10.65
C LEU A 317 -39.37 -1.21 10.88
N LEU A 318 -39.40 -2.48 11.28
CA LEU A 318 -40.62 -3.22 11.57
C LEU A 318 -41.06 -3.04 13.04
N GLU A 319 -40.15 -2.56 13.89
CA GLU A 319 -40.38 -2.16 15.29
C GLU A 319 -40.64 -0.65 15.44
#